data_AF-A0A525CTA6-F1
#
_entry.id   AF-A0A525CTA6-F1
#
_cell.length_a   1.000
_cell.length_b   1.000
_cell.length_c   1.000
_cell.angle_alpha   90.00
_cell.angle_beta   90.00
_cell.angle_gamma   90.00
#
_symmetry.space_group_name_H-M   'P 1'
#
loop_
_entity.id
_entity.type
_entity.pdbx_description
1 polymer ?
#
loop_
_entity_poly.entity_id
_entity_poly.type
_entity_poly.pdbx_seq_one_letter_code
_entity_poly.pdbx_strand_id
1 'polypeptide(L)'
;MPEPNRNHLITGLLLFVTMSSIYMYPRILCAEGITNYYVRYDIKSSKHRITDLNLLMIPSENEFRAENFAVILTSVRLNLTPHEPRQDFMSRARQAALQSILESHGLKSVQTRDLDTVISYEGAIISPVNILETDCKTSPSSCIIKAQVRFSPISFPDQWERQAFHFRIKQFFKNLFSVFH
;
A
#
# COMPACT_ATOMS: atom_id res chain seq x y z
N MET A 1 11.37 39.89 -55.49
CA MET A 1 11.50 38.62 -54.75
C MET A 1 10.92 38.84 -53.36
N PRO A 2 9.78 38.24 -52.98
CA PRO A 2 9.26 38.39 -51.63
C PRO A 2 9.98 37.42 -50.69
N GLU A 3 10.52 37.93 -49.58
CA GLU A 3 11.12 37.12 -48.53
C GLU A 3 10.05 36.20 -47.89
N PRO A 4 10.37 34.92 -47.64
CA PRO A 4 9.45 34.06 -46.92
C PRO A 4 9.32 34.53 -45.48
N ASN A 5 8.08 34.87 -45.11
CA ASN A 5 7.70 35.46 -43.84
C ASN A 5 8.09 34.52 -42.68
N ARG A 6 9.16 34.90 -41.96
CA ARG A 6 9.82 34.15 -40.87
C ARG A 6 8.85 33.65 -39.78
N ASN A 7 7.70 34.29 -39.65
CA ASN A 7 6.69 33.97 -38.65
C ASN A 7 5.92 32.67 -38.96
N HIS A 8 5.82 32.23 -40.22
CA HIS A 8 5.15 30.98 -40.59
C HIS A 8 5.99 29.72 -40.33
N LEU A 9 7.32 29.84 -40.40
CA LEU A 9 8.24 28.75 -40.06
C LEU A 9 8.25 28.47 -38.55
N ILE A 10 8.18 29.52 -37.72
CA ILE A 10 8.18 29.40 -36.26
C ILE A 10 6.84 28.82 -35.75
N THR A 11 5.72 29.22 -36.35
CA THR A 11 4.39 28.66 -36.00
C THR A 11 4.24 27.19 -36.42
N GLY A 12 4.77 26.81 -37.58
CA GLY A 12 4.80 25.40 -38.01
C GLY A 12 5.65 24.51 -37.10
N LEU A 13 6.81 25.00 -36.65
CA LEU A 13 7.70 24.27 -35.75
C LEU A 13 7.07 24.08 -34.35
N LEU A 14 6.39 25.10 -33.82
CA LEU A 14 5.70 25.02 -32.52
C LEU A 14 4.54 24.02 -32.54
N LEU A 15 3.78 23.92 -33.64
CA LEU A 15 2.71 22.92 -33.79
C LEU A 15 3.23 21.48 -33.90
N PHE A 16 4.42 21.29 -34.47
CA PHE A 16 5.03 19.95 -34.57
C PHE A 16 5.62 19.48 -33.23
N VAL A 17 6.15 20.41 -32.42
CA VAL A 17 6.65 20.10 -31.07
C VAL A 17 5.50 19.80 -30.09
N THR A 18 4.34 20.45 -30.22
CA THR A 18 3.17 20.12 -29.39
C THR A 18 2.49 18.82 -29.83
N MET A 19 2.47 18.48 -31.12
CA MET A 19 1.93 17.20 -31.59
C MET A 19 2.84 16.00 -31.27
N SER A 20 4.17 16.16 -31.30
CA SER A 20 5.10 15.06 -30.98
C SER A 20 5.23 14.80 -29.47
N SER A 21 5.01 15.82 -28.63
CA SER A 21 5.00 15.65 -27.16
C SER A 21 3.76 14.95 -26.61
N ILE A 22 2.69 14.79 -27.42
CA ILE A 22 1.51 14.00 -27.05
C ILE A 22 1.74 12.49 -27.28
N TYR A 23 2.66 12.10 -28.18
CA TYR A 23 2.93 10.71 -28.52
C TYR A 23 4.03 10.03 -27.70
N MET A 24 4.70 10.76 -26.80
CA MET A 24 5.82 10.24 -26.01
C MET A 24 5.63 10.43 -24.50
N TYR A 25 4.39 10.35 -24.02
CA TYR A 25 4.16 9.93 -22.65
C TYR A 25 3.89 8.42 -22.68
N PRO A 26 4.71 7.58 -22.02
CA PRO A 26 4.26 6.25 -21.73
C PRO A 26 3.02 6.43 -20.85
N ARG A 27 1.84 6.18 -21.41
CA ARG A 27 0.67 5.85 -20.61
C ARG A 27 1.04 4.57 -19.91
N ILE A 28 1.65 4.70 -18.73
CA ILE A 28 1.56 3.68 -17.70
C ILE A 28 0.08 3.66 -17.33
N LEU A 29 -0.68 2.96 -18.15
CA LEU A 29 -2.03 2.52 -17.85
C LEU A 29 -1.85 1.48 -16.74
N CYS A 30 -1.59 1.96 -15.52
CA CYS A 30 -1.76 1.12 -14.35
C CYS A 30 -3.21 0.66 -14.39
N ALA A 31 -3.40 -0.65 -14.47
CA ALA A 31 -4.69 -1.29 -14.40
C ALA A 31 -5.53 -0.64 -13.28
N GLU A 32 -6.75 -0.19 -13.61
CA GLU A 32 -7.78 0.19 -12.64
C GLU A 32 -8.28 -1.07 -11.91
N GLY A 33 -7.36 -1.76 -11.21
CA GLY A 33 -7.60 -2.94 -10.41
C GLY A 33 -7.26 -2.61 -8.97
N ILE A 34 -8.18 -2.92 -8.06
CA ILE A 34 -8.17 -2.59 -6.64
C ILE A 34 -6.75 -2.62 -6.03
N THR A 35 -6.20 -1.43 -5.74
CA THR A 35 -4.86 -1.28 -5.13
C THR A 35 -4.91 -1.29 -3.61
N ASN A 36 -6.09 -1.09 -3.04
CA ASN A 36 -6.29 -0.85 -1.61
C ASN A 36 -6.86 -2.10 -0.95
N TYR A 37 -6.30 -2.48 0.19
CA TYR A 37 -6.70 -3.68 0.92
C TYR A 37 -6.88 -3.37 2.39
N TYR A 38 -7.95 -3.90 2.99
CA TYR A 38 -8.06 -4.05 4.43
C TYR A 38 -7.24 -5.27 4.84
N VAL A 39 -6.43 -5.11 5.90
CA VAL A 39 -5.58 -6.17 6.41
C VAL A 39 -5.79 -6.29 7.92
N ARG A 40 -5.95 -7.54 8.38
CA ARG A 40 -6.12 -7.86 9.79
C ARG A 40 -5.22 -9.02 10.17
N TYR A 41 -4.48 -8.85 11.26
CA TYR A 41 -3.66 -9.90 11.84
C TYR A 41 -4.17 -10.26 13.23
N ASP A 42 -4.57 -11.52 13.40
CA ASP A 42 -5.12 -12.05 14.63
C ASP A 42 -4.14 -13.01 15.29
N ILE A 43 -3.91 -12.80 16.60
CA ILE A 43 -3.16 -13.68 17.48
C ILE A 43 -4.14 -14.26 18.49
N LYS A 44 -4.50 -15.54 18.34
CA LYS A 44 -5.32 -16.25 19.32
C LYS A 44 -4.43 -16.97 20.32
N SER A 45 -4.70 -16.73 21.60
CA SER A 45 -4.10 -17.45 22.71
C SER A 45 -5.16 -18.15 23.54
N SER A 46 -4.89 -19.37 23.98
CA SER A 46 -5.71 -20.12 24.94
C SER A 46 -4.81 -20.65 26.05
N LYS A 47 -5.23 -20.53 27.32
CA LYS A 47 -4.46 -21.03 28.47
C LYS A 47 -2.99 -20.55 28.45
N HIS A 48 -2.78 -19.27 28.14
CA HIS A 48 -1.47 -18.62 28.04
C HIS A 48 -0.52 -19.16 26.95
N ARG A 49 -1.05 -19.87 25.94
CA ARG A 49 -0.29 -20.30 24.77
C ARG A 49 -0.91 -19.75 23.50
N ILE A 50 -0.09 -19.28 22.57
CA ILE A 50 -0.54 -18.94 21.22
C ILE A 50 -1.01 -20.24 20.54
N THR A 51 -2.27 -20.26 20.13
CA THR A 51 -2.90 -21.42 19.49
C THR A 51 -3.09 -21.22 18.00
N ASP A 52 -3.26 -19.98 17.55
CA ASP A 52 -3.54 -19.69 16.15
C ASP A 52 -3.06 -18.28 15.77
N LEU A 53 -2.63 -18.14 14.51
CA LEU A 53 -2.15 -16.91 13.89
C LEU A 53 -2.81 -16.79 12.51
N ASN A 54 -3.60 -15.73 12.30
CA ASN A 54 -4.33 -15.55 11.05
C ASN A 54 -4.05 -14.17 10.45
N LEU A 55 -3.61 -14.12 9.19
CA LEU A 55 -3.46 -12.89 8.43
C LEU A 55 -4.50 -12.86 7.31
N LEU A 56 -5.46 -11.95 7.45
CA LEU A 56 -6.54 -11.72 6.49
C LEU A 56 -6.23 -10.48 5.65
N MET A 57 -6.42 -10.58 4.34
CA MET A 57 -6.27 -9.47 3.40
C MET A 57 -7.47 -9.47 2.44
N ILE A 58 -8.26 -8.40 2.44
CA ILE A 58 -9.49 -8.29 1.65
C ILE A 58 -9.40 -7.02 0.78
N PRO A 59 -9.72 -7.09 -0.52
CA PRO A 59 -9.82 -5.90 -1.37
C PRO A 59 -10.79 -4.88 -0.76
N SER A 60 -10.35 -3.63 -0.64
CA SER A 60 -11.20 -2.53 -0.15
C SER A 60 -11.46 -1.55 -1.29
N GLU A 61 -12.68 -1.57 -1.81
CA GLU A 61 -13.14 -0.59 -2.81
C GLU A 61 -13.34 0.81 -2.18
N ASN A 62 -13.43 0.87 -0.85
CA ASN A 62 -13.87 2.03 -0.10
C ASN A 62 -12.77 2.50 0.87
N GLU A 63 -12.15 3.65 0.60
CA GLU A 63 -11.10 4.30 1.42
C GLU A 63 -11.58 4.82 2.80
N PHE A 64 -12.84 4.56 3.17
CA PHE A 64 -13.61 5.31 4.17
C PHE A 64 -13.29 5.04 5.65
N ARG A 65 -12.26 4.24 5.94
CA ARG A 65 -11.86 3.90 7.32
C ARG A 65 -10.39 4.14 7.62
N ALA A 66 -9.63 4.66 6.66
CA ALA A 66 -8.21 4.94 6.78
C ALA A 66 -8.00 6.44 7.01
N GLU A 67 -7.27 6.83 8.06
CA GLU A 67 -7.04 8.24 8.38
C GLU A 67 -6.26 8.96 7.27
N ASN A 68 -5.00 8.55 7.10
CA ASN A 68 -4.06 9.02 6.10
C ASN A 68 -3.04 7.92 5.82
N PHE A 69 -2.74 7.69 4.54
CA PHE A 69 -1.71 6.74 4.16
C PHE A 69 -0.33 7.37 4.31
N ALA A 70 0.55 6.71 5.05
CA ALA A 70 1.97 7.03 5.16
C ALA A 70 2.81 5.87 4.62
N VAL A 71 4.02 6.16 4.14
CA VAL A 71 5.00 5.11 3.81
C VAL A 71 5.62 4.63 5.12
N ILE A 72 5.42 3.35 5.44
CA ILE A 72 6.00 2.70 6.62
C ILE A 72 7.15 1.82 6.16
N LEU A 73 8.28 1.96 6.85
CA LEU A 73 9.47 1.11 6.69
C LEU A 73 9.52 0.11 7.84
N THR A 74 9.79 -1.15 7.54
CA THR A 74 10.01 -2.19 8.56
C THR A 74 11.24 -3.03 8.23
N SER A 75 11.83 -3.60 9.27
CA SER A 75 12.93 -4.55 9.19
C SER A 75 12.55 -5.81 9.97
N VAL A 76 12.48 -6.95 9.29
CA VAL A 76 12.09 -8.23 9.89
C VAL A 76 13.18 -9.28 9.67
N ARG A 77 13.42 -10.10 10.70
CA ARG A 77 14.33 -11.25 10.59
C ARG A 77 13.52 -12.49 10.25
N LEU A 78 13.91 -13.18 9.18
CA LEU A 78 13.30 -14.43 8.75
C LEU A 78 14.31 -15.56 8.70
N ASN A 79 13.92 -16.73 9.18
CA ASN A 79 14.73 -17.93 9.07
C ASN A 79 14.69 -18.48 7.65
N LEU A 80 15.85 -18.93 7.19
CA LEU A 80 15.99 -19.63 5.92
C LEU A 80 15.46 -21.05 6.04
N THR A 81 14.60 -21.45 5.11
CA THR A 81 14.15 -22.84 5.00
C THR A 81 15.02 -23.55 3.96
N PRO A 82 15.59 -24.73 4.25
CA PRO A 82 16.41 -25.46 3.28
C PRO A 82 15.65 -25.72 1.98
N HIS A 83 16.31 -25.49 0.84
CA HIS A 83 15.76 -25.70 -0.50
C HIS A 83 14.47 -24.92 -0.81
N GLU A 84 14.17 -23.85 -0.08
CA GLU A 84 13.00 -23.02 -0.33
C GLU A 84 13.10 -22.28 -1.67
N PRO A 85 12.07 -22.36 -2.53
CA PRO A 85 11.98 -21.56 -3.72
C PRO A 85 12.02 -20.06 -3.39
N ARG A 86 12.71 -19.27 -4.21
CA ARG A 86 12.78 -17.81 -4.04
C ARG A 86 11.40 -17.16 -3.92
N GLN A 87 10.41 -17.64 -4.68
CA GLN A 87 9.05 -17.09 -4.64
C GLN A 87 8.38 -17.30 -3.28
N ASP A 88 8.56 -18.47 -2.66
CA ASP A 88 7.99 -18.81 -1.35
C ASP A 88 8.65 -17.98 -0.26
N PHE A 89 9.98 -17.84 -0.31
CA PHE A 89 10.73 -16.96 0.57
C PHE A 89 10.23 -15.51 0.47
N MET A 90 10.03 -14.98 -0.74
CA MET A 90 9.53 -13.62 -0.95
C MET A 90 8.08 -13.45 -0.48
N SER A 91 7.26 -14.50 -0.58
CA SER A 91 5.88 -14.49 -0.04
C SER A 91 5.90 -14.43 1.49
N ARG A 92 6.72 -15.26 2.15
CA ARG A 92 6.92 -15.19 3.61
C ARG A 92 7.51 -13.86 4.05
N ALA A 93 8.43 -13.29 3.28
CA ALA A 93 9.02 -11.96 3.52
C ALA A 93 7.96 -10.86 3.55
N ARG A 94 7.05 -10.84 2.57
CA ARG A 94 5.94 -9.87 2.55
C ARG A 94 4.96 -10.10 3.68
N GLN A 95 4.62 -11.35 3.98
CA GLN A 95 3.73 -11.71 5.08
C GLN A 95 4.30 -11.24 6.44
N ALA A 96 5.57 -11.53 6.72
CA ALA A 96 6.24 -11.12 7.95
C ALA A 96 6.35 -9.59 8.07
N ALA A 97 6.65 -8.91 6.96
CA ALA A 97 6.67 -7.45 6.92
C ALA A 97 5.27 -6.87 7.26
N LEU A 98 4.20 -7.42 6.68
CA LEU A 98 2.83 -6.98 6.99
C LEU A 98 2.46 -7.21 8.45
N GLN A 99 2.75 -8.38 9.00
CA GLN A 99 2.52 -8.69 10.42
C GLN A 99 3.25 -7.69 11.31
N SER A 100 4.54 -7.44 11.06
CA SER A 100 5.33 -6.47 11.81
C SER A 100 4.76 -5.04 11.73
N ILE A 101 4.29 -4.61 10.55
CA ILE A 101 3.68 -3.29 10.38
C ILE A 101 2.34 -3.20 11.12
N LEU A 102 1.51 -4.25 11.05
CA LEU A 102 0.24 -4.30 11.77
C LEU A 102 0.45 -4.29 13.29
N GLU A 103 1.40 -5.06 13.81
CA GLU A 103 1.73 -5.10 15.24
C GLU A 103 2.19 -3.74 15.77
N SER A 104 2.91 -2.96 14.94
CA SER A 104 3.55 -1.70 15.35
C SER A 104 2.70 -0.46 15.07
N HIS A 105 1.92 -0.45 14.00
CA HIS A 105 1.17 0.73 13.53
C HIS A 105 -0.34 0.47 13.39
N GLY A 106 -0.79 -0.78 13.46
CA GLY A 106 -2.19 -1.14 13.32
C GLY A 106 -3.03 -0.76 14.52
N LEU A 107 -4.33 -0.60 14.28
CA LEU A 107 -5.31 -0.45 15.35
C LEU A 107 -5.38 -1.77 16.11
N LYS A 108 -4.97 -1.74 17.38
CA LYS A 108 -4.99 -2.91 18.25
C LYS A 108 -6.34 -3.03 18.96
N SER A 109 -6.97 -4.19 18.87
CA SER A 109 -8.10 -4.59 19.72
C SER A 109 -7.82 -5.90 20.43
N VAL A 110 -8.44 -6.08 21.60
CA VAL A 110 -8.28 -7.29 22.43
C VAL A 110 -9.66 -7.77 22.83
N GLN A 111 -9.94 -9.04 22.54
CA GLN A 111 -11.17 -9.71 22.94
C GLN A 111 -10.81 -10.91 23.80
N THR A 112 -11.43 -11.03 24.97
CA THR A 112 -11.21 -12.15 25.88
C THR A 112 -12.54 -12.80 26.22
N ARG A 113 -12.63 -14.12 26.05
CA ARG A 113 -13.80 -14.92 26.39
C ARG A 113 -13.35 -16.32 26.82
N ASP A 114 -13.84 -16.80 27.95
CA ASP A 114 -13.66 -18.19 28.40
C ASP A 114 -12.20 -18.69 28.38
N LEU A 115 -11.25 -17.86 28.89
CA LEU A 115 -9.78 -18.09 28.88
C LEU A 115 -9.10 -18.08 27.50
N ASP A 116 -9.85 -17.82 26.44
CA ASP A 116 -9.32 -17.49 25.13
C ASP A 116 -9.17 -15.96 25.00
N THR A 117 -8.04 -15.53 24.45
CA THR A 117 -7.76 -14.13 24.14
C THR A 117 -7.37 -14.02 22.67
N VAL A 118 -8.06 -13.13 21.94
CA VAL A 118 -7.72 -12.76 20.57
C VAL A 118 -7.22 -11.32 20.58
N ILE A 119 -6.00 -11.13 20.11
CA ILE A 119 -5.44 -9.80 19.84
C ILE A 119 -5.51 -9.59 18.33
N SER A 120 -6.19 -8.53 17.90
CA SER A 120 -6.34 -8.19 16.49
C SER A 120 -5.63 -6.87 16.20
N TYR A 121 -4.88 -6.84 15.10
CA TYR A 121 -4.22 -5.65 14.57
C TYR A 121 -4.78 -5.35 13.19
N GLU A 122 -5.35 -4.15 13.01
CA GLU A 122 -6.10 -3.80 11.81
C GLU A 122 -5.52 -2.57 11.11
N GLY A 123 -5.54 -2.60 9.78
CA GLY A 123 -5.05 -1.49 8.95
C GLY A 123 -5.54 -1.57 7.51
N ALA A 124 -5.22 -0.54 6.74
CA ALA A 124 -5.36 -0.52 5.30
C ALA A 124 -3.97 -0.38 4.65
N ILE A 125 -3.76 -1.07 3.54
CA ILE A 125 -2.54 -0.93 2.72
C ILE A 125 -2.87 -0.56 1.28
N ILE A 126 -1.92 0.12 0.64
CA ILE A 126 -1.86 0.19 -0.83
C ILE A 126 -0.78 -0.79 -1.29
N SER A 127 -1.21 -1.82 -2.01
CA SER A 127 -0.35 -2.86 -2.57
C SER A 127 0.55 -2.30 -3.69
N PRO A 128 1.76 -2.84 -3.91
CA PRO A 128 2.37 -3.97 -3.21
C PRO A 128 3.22 -3.61 -1.99
N VAL A 129 3.48 -4.61 -1.14
CA VAL A 129 4.58 -4.58 -0.15
C VAL A 129 5.89 -4.72 -0.92
N ASN A 130 6.68 -3.65 -0.90
CA ASN A 130 7.94 -3.57 -1.64
C ASN A 130 9.09 -4.04 -0.73
N ILE A 131 9.79 -5.10 -1.14
CA ILE A 131 11.02 -5.52 -0.49
C ILE A 131 12.16 -4.66 -1.06
N LEU A 132 12.81 -3.89 -0.19
CA LEU A 132 13.89 -2.97 -0.56
C LEU A 132 15.24 -3.67 -0.54
N GLU A 133 15.48 -4.47 0.50
CA GLU A 133 16.77 -5.11 0.75
C GLU A 133 16.58 -6.46 1.44
N THR A 134 17.48 -7.39 1.16
CA THR A 134 17.58 -8.70 1.81
C THR A 134 19.03 -8.96 2.15
N ASP A 135 19.38 -8.90 3.44
CA ASP A 135 20.71 -9.23 3.94
C ASP A 135 20.69 -10.60 4.60
N CYS A 136 21.20 -11.60 3.90
CA CYS A 136 21.39 -12.96 4.39
C CYS A 136 22.84 -13.26 4.78
N LYS A 137 23.75 -12.27 4.66
CA LYS A 137 25.20 -12.50 4.89
C LYS A 137 25.54 -12.46 6.38
N THR A 138 24.73 -11.78 7.18
CA THR A 138 24.98 -11.57 8.61
C THR A 138 24.76 -12.82 9.46
N SER A 139 24.00 -13.81 8.99
CA SER A 139 23.71 -15.04 9.75
C SER A 139 23.46 -16.23 8.80
N PRO A 140 24.06 -17.40 9.06
CA PRO A 140 23.91 -18.57 8.19
C PRO A 140 22.50 -19.15 8.21
N SER A 141 21.67 -18.84 9.21
CA SER A 141 20.33 -19.41 9.38
C SER A 141 19.18 -18.40 9.19
N SER A 142 19.49 -17.11 8.98
CA SER A 142 18.46 -16.07 8.93
C SER A 142 18.85 -14.88 8.05
N CYS A 143 17.87 -14.29 7.39
CA CYS A 143 18.01 -13.05 6.64
C CYS A 143 17.29 -11.89 7.34
N ILE A 144 17.85 -10.69 7.22
CA ILE A 144 17.18 -9.44 7.55
C ILE A 144 16.55 -8.89 6.27
N ILE A 145 15.25 -8.64 6.33
CA ILE A 145 14.47 -8.11 5.21
C ILE A 145 14.03 -6.70 5.56
N LYS A 146 14.37 -5.74 4.70
CA LYS A 146 13.82 -4.38 4.76
C LYS A 146 12.70 -4.25 3.76
N ALA A 147 11.53 -3.81 4.22
CA ALA A 147 10.34 -3.67 3.41
C ALA A 147 9.67 -2.31 3.63
N GLN A 148 8.92 -1.87 2.63
CA GLN A 148 8.07 -0.70 2.72
C GLN A 148 6.69 -0.94 2.15
N VAL A 149 5.68 -0.29 2.74
CA VAL A 149 4.32 -0.27 2.19
C VAL A 149 3.65 1.06 2.55
N ARG A 150 2.70 1.49 1.74
CA ARG A 150 1.79 2.58 2.13
C ARG A 150 0.73 2.00 3.04
N PHE A 151 0.70 2.45 4.28
CA PHE A 151 -0.15 1.92 5.34
C PHE A 151 -0.96 3.04 5.98
N SER A 152 -2.15 2.71 6.49
CA SER A 152 -2.94 3.57 7.35
C SER A 152 -3.64 2.73 8.42
N PRO A 153 -3.61 3.13 9.71
CA PRO A 153 -4.44 2.48 10.71
C PRO A 153 -5.92 2.65 10.39
N ILE A 154 -6.73 1.69 10.81
CA ILE A 154 -8.18 1.84 10.77
C ILE A 154 -8.60 2.81 11.86
N SER A 155 -9.46 3.74 11.51
CA SER A 155 -10.03 4.70 12.46
C SER A 155 -11.13 4.07 13.29
N PHE A 156 -11.34 4.60 14.49
CA PHE A 156 -12.43 4.13 15.34
C PHE A 156 -13.80 4.47 14.73
N PRO A 157 -14.86 3.67 15.02
CA PRO A 157 -16.19 3.86 14.43
C PRO A 157 -16.81 5.25 14.63
N ASP A 158 -16.51 5.91 15.76
CA ASP A 158 -16.94 7.28 16.07
C ASP A 158 -16.34 8.33 15.12
N GLN A 159 -15.26 7.99 14.41
CA GLN A 159 -14.60 8.88 13.46
C GLN A 159 -15.03 8.65 12.00
N TRP A 160 -15.74 7.55 11.71
CA TRP A 160 -16.08 7.16 10.33
C TRP A 160 -17.00 8.17 9.64
N GLU A 161 -17.98 8.74 10.35
CA GLU A 161 -18.88 9.73 9.74
C GLU A 161 -18.14 11.00 9.32
N ARG A 162 -17.24 11.49 10.19
CA ARG A 162 -16.40 12.65 9.89
C ARG A 162 -15.49 12.38 8.69
N GLN A 163 -14.88 11.20 8.64
CA GLN A 163 -14.01 10.81 7.52
C GLN A 163 -14.77 10.64 6.22
N ALA A 164 -15.96 10.04 6.27
CA ALA A 164 -16.83 9.92 5.11
C ALA A 164 -17.24 11.29 4.56
N PHE A 165 -17.51 12.26 5.44
CA PHE A 165 -17.79 13.63 5.03
C PHE A 165 -16.58 14.31 4.35
N HIS A 166 -15.39 14.23 4.96
CA HIS A 166 -14.16 14.77 4.36
C HIS A 166 -13.84 14.11 3.00
N PHE A 167 -14.04 12.81 2.88
CA PHE A 167 -13.85 12.10 1.62
C PHE A 167 -14.83 12.56 0.54
N ARG A 168 -16.13 12.71 0.87
CA ARG A 168 -17.14 13.22 -0.06
C ARG A 168 -16.80 14.63 -0.56
N ILE A 169 -16.31 15.49 0.32
CA ILE A 169 -15.83 16.84 -0.06
C ILE A 169 -14.64 16.73 -1.03
N LYS A 170 -13.62 15.92 -0.70
CA LYS A 170 -12.45 15.73 -1.57
C LYS A 170 -12.86 15.23 -2.97
N GLN A 171 -13.78 14.27 -3.04
CA GLN A 171 -14.29 13.75 -4.31
C GLN A 171 -15.08 14.81 -5.08
N PHE A 172 -15.93 15.60 -4.41
CA PHE A 172 -16.65 16.69 -5.05
C PHE A 172 -15.70 17.69 -5.71
N PHE A 173 -14.66 18.15 -4.99
CA PHE A 173 -13.66 19.04 -5.57
C PHE A 173 -12.86 18.39 -6.70
N LYS A 174 -12.43 17.14 -6.53
CA LYS A 174 -11.71 16.40 -7.58
C LYS A 174 -12.55 16.32 -8.86
N ASN A 175 -13.83 16.01 -8.73
CA ASN A 175 -14.76 15.95 -9.85
C ASN A 175 -15.00 17.35 -10.45
N LEU A 176 -15.17 18.37 -9.62
CA LEU A 176 -15.36 19.75 -10.08
C LEU A 176 -14.16 20.23 -10.93
N PHE A 177 -12.93 20.03 -10.45
CA PHE A 177 -11.72 20.40 -11.19
C PHE A 177 -11.45 19.50 -12.39
N SER A 178 -11.89 18.24 -12.39
CA SER A 178 -11.77 17.36 -13.56
C SER A 178 -12.67 17.76 -14.73
N VAL A 179 -13.69 18.60 -14.50
CA VAL A 179 -14.55 19.15 -15.57
C VAL A 179 -13.92 20.38 -16.23
N PHE A 180 -12.91 21.00 -15.61
CA PHE A 180 -12.24 22.20 -16.11
C PHE A 180 -10.87 21.91 -16.77
N HIS A 181 -10.56 20.64 -17.06
CA HIS A 181 -9.31 20.23 -17.73
C HIS A 181 -9.58 19.28 -18.89
#